data_AF-A0A950YI92-F1
#
_entry.id   AF-A0A950YI92-F1
#
_cell.length_a   1.000
_cell.length_b   1.000
_cell.length_c   1.000
_cell.angle_alpha   90.00
_cell.angle_beta   90.00
_cell.angle_gamma   90.00
#
_symmetry.space_group_name_H-M   'P 1'
#
loop_
_entity.id
_entity.type
_entity.pdbx_description
1 polymer ?
#
loop_
_entity_poly.entity_id
_entity_poly.type
_entity_poly.pdbx_seq_one_letter_code
_entity_poly.pdbx_strand_id
1 'polypeptide(L)' 'MAVRYDFTGRTALITRGAGDIGGAVARRIMAGGRVATLDVRPASSTARWP' A
#
# COMPACT_ATOMS: atom_id res chain seq x y z
N MET A 1 9.32 21.20 12.08
CA MET A 1 7.85 21.30 12.28
C MET A 1 7.21 20.11 11.56
N ALA A 2 6.53 19.21 12.29
CA ALA A 2 5.92 18.03 11.68
C ALA A 2 4.47 18.33 11.29
N VAL A 3 4.13 18.16 10.01
CA VAL A 3 2.75 18.30 9.53
C VAL A 3 1.93 17.10 10.01
N ARG A 4 0.77 17.37 10.62
CA ARG A 4 -0.18 16.33 11.05
C ARG A 4 -1.29 16.22 10.01
N TYR A 5 -1.51 15.00 9.53
CA TYR A 5 -2.59 14.68 8.60
C TYR A 5 -3.67 13.88 9.33
N ASP A 6 -4.92 14.26 9.12
CA ASP A 6 -6.10 13.50 9.53
C ASP A 6 -6.62 12.67 8.36
N PHE A 7 -6.91 11.40 8.61
CA PHE A 7 -7.42 10.46 7.60
C PHE A 7 -8.85 9.98 7.92
N THR A 8 -9.49 10.56 8.93
CA THR A 8 -10.85 10.19 9.35
C THR A 8 -11.84 10.28 8.19
N GLY A 9 -12.53 9.17 7.91
CA GLY A 9 -13.53 9.09 6.84
C GLY A 9 -12.96 9.13 5.41
N ARG A 10 -11.63 9.12 5.24
CA ARG A 10 -10.99 9.10 3.93
C ARG A 10 -10.74 7.68 3.45
N THR A 11 -10.69 7.52 2.14
CA THR A 11 -10.33 6.26 1.47
C THR A 11 -9.09 6.48 0.62
N ALA A 12 -8.12 5.57 0.71
CA ALA A 12 -6.88 5.62 -0.07
C ALA A 12 -6.67 4.32 -0.85
N LEU A 13 -6.16 4.45 -2.09
CA LEU A 13 -5.60 3.35 -2.87
C LEU A 13 -4.07 3.47 -2.82
N ILE A 14 -3.40 2.39 -2.40
CA ILE A 14 -1.94 2.33 -2.31
C ILE A 14 -1.43 1.25 -3.27
N THR A 15 -0.63 1.66 -4.25
CA THR A 15 0.10 0.73 -5.10
C THR A 15 1.29 0.17 -4.33
N ARG A 16 1.61 -1.12 -4.53
CA ARG A 16 2.66 -1.83 -3.76
C ARG A 16 2.43 -1.76 -2.24
N GLY A 17 1.16 -1.81 -1.83
CA GLY A 17 0.75 -1.62 -0.43
C GLY A 17 1.05 -2.82 0.47
N ALA A 18 1.31 -4.00 -0.10
CA ALA A 18 1.78 -5.17 0.65
C ALA A 18 3.30 -5.17 0.91
N GLY A 19 4.05 -4.25 0.28
CA GLY A 19 5.51 -4.11 0.49
C GLY A 19 5.86 -3.28 1.73
N ASP A 20 7.16 -3.01 1.94
CA ASP A 20 7.65 -2.34 3.15
C ASP A 20 7.10 -0.92 3.32
N ILE A 21 7.48 -0.02 2.42
CA ILE A 21 7.11 1.39 2.49
C ILE A 21 5.61 1.55 2.28
N GLY A 22 5.06 0.91 1.24
CA GLY A 22 3.62 0.95 0.95
C GLY A 22 2.79 0.42 2.12
N GLY A 23 3.23 -0.67 2.76
CA GLY A 23 2.60 -1.23 3.95
C GLY A 23 2.71 -0.33 5.17
N ALA A 24 3.85 0.36 5.36
CA ALA A 24 4.00 1.35 6.43
C ALA A 24 3.04 2.53 6.25
N VAL A 25 2.89 3.03 5.02
CA VAL A 25 1.93 4.10 4.69
C VAL A 25 0.49 3.60 4.90
N ALA A 26 0.16 2.40 4.43
CA ALA A 26 -1.16 1.79 4.63
C ALA A 26 -1.53 1.72 6.12
N ARG A 27 -0.62 1.20 6.96
CA ARG A 27 -0.82 1.14 8.42
C ARG A 27 -1.06 2.50 9.04
N ARG A 28 -0.36 3.54 8.58
CA ARG A 28 -0.53 4.89 9.10
C ARG A 28 -1.91 5.48 8.79
N ILE A 29 -2.44 5.21 7.60
CA ILE A 29 -3.75 5.70 7.14
C ILE A 29 -4.89 4.92 7.79
N MET A 30 -4.73 3.60 7.97
CA MET A 30 -5.74 2.74 8.63
C MET A 30 -6.07 3.14 10.08
N ALA A 31 -5.24 3.97 10.72
CA ALA A 31 -5.54 4.54 12.04
C ALA A 31 -6.78 5.47 12.08
N GLY A 32 -7.34 5.85 10.92
CA GLY A 32 -8.57 6.63 10.82
C GLY A 32 -9.27 6.58 9.46
N GLY A 33 -8.60 6.10 8.41
CA GLY A 33 -9.15 5.95 7.08
C GLY A 33 -9.32 4.49 6.65
N ARG A 34 -9.84 4.30 5.44
CA ARG A 34 -9.96 3.01 4.76
C ARG A 34 -8.87 2.90 3.70
N VAL A 35 -8.30 1.72 3.54
CA VAL A 35 -7.21 1.49 2.59
C VAL A 35 -7.53 0.28 1.71
N ALA A 36 -7.35 0.44 0.40
CA ALA A 36 -7.22 -0.65 -0.55
C ALA A 36 -5.77 -0.70 -1.05
N THR A 37 -5.21 -1.91 -1.19
CA THR A 37 -3.85 -2.10 -1.71
C THR A 37 -3.89 -2.83 -3.04
N LEU A 38 -3.13 -2.34 -4.02
CA LEU A 38 -2.94 -3.00 -5.30
C LEU A 38 -1.48 -3.46 -5.43
N ASP A 39 -1.30 -4.77 -5.45
CA ASP A 39 0.01 -5.40 -5.60
C ASP A 39 -0.01 -6.33 -6.80
N VAL A 40 0.88 -6.05 -7.75
CA VAL A 40 1.20 -6.99 -8.81
C VAL A 40 2.10 -8.08 -8.23
N ARG A 41 1.63 -9.32 -8.28
CA ARG A 41 2.50 -10.47 -8.10
C ARG A 41 3.41 -10.58 -9.32
N PRO A 42 4.71 -10.88 -9.15
CA PRO A 42 5.50 -11.32 -10.30
C PRO A 42 4.77 -12.49 -10.94
N ALA A 43 4.62 -12.46 -12.27
CA ALA A 43 4.29 -13.68 -12.99
C ALA A 43 5.34 -14.71 -12.56
N SER A 44 4.90 -15.85 -12.02
CA SER A 44 5.80 -16.92 -11.61
C SER A 44 6.81 -17.13 -12.73
N SER A 45 8.09 -16.92 -12.46
CA SER A 45 9.17 -17.12 -13.42
C SER A 45 9.38 -18.62 -13.63
N THR A 46 8.37 -19.30 -14.17
CA THR A 46 8.48 -20.61 -14.82
C THR A 46 8.76 -20.46 -16.32
N ALA A 47 8.90 -19.22 -16.82
CA ALA A 47 9.54 -18.98 -18.11
C ALA A 47 11.04 -19.30 -17.98
N ARG A 48 11.37 -20.59 -18.04
CA ARG A 48 12.67 -21.06 -18.52
C ARG A 48 12.80 -20.52 -19.94
N TRP A 49 13.54 -19.44 -20.10
CA TRP A 49 13.96 -18.98 -21.41
C TRP A 49 14.83 -20.09 -22.05
N PRO A 50 14.65 -20.38 -23.34
CA PRO A 50 15.49 -21.34 -24.06
C PRO A 50 16.96 -20.90 -24.07
#